data_AF-W2BZL5-F1
#
_entry.id   AF-W2BZL5-F1
#
_cell.length_a   1.000
_cell.length_b   1.000
_cell.length_c   1.000
_cell.angle_alpha   90.00
_cell.angle_beta   90.00
_cell.angle_gamma   90.00
#
_symmetry.space_group_name_H-M   'P 1'
#
loop_
_entity.id
_entity.type
_entity.pdbx_description
1 polymer ?
#
loop_
_entity_poly.entity_id
_entity_poly.type
_entity_poly.pdbx_seq_one_letter_code
_entity_poly.pdbx_strand_id
1 'polypeptide(L)'
;MSNYIEIKYPKDSFKKYQKDILCQNRLELFFKMAFISLENYTFAIADTENFVSILSVENINPYYLLKIVAEIIEKMIEAENRYLYIGEYKIDARYIMCSTIDKSVMMFYVPYVYRSKKEIVDDIKRVILDIARNVPVKYRTSGVLNRALDFIELSGNDLRLISCKFNRMYFNEKKRV
;
A
#
# COMPACT_ATOMS: atom_id res chain seq x y z
N MET A 1 16.76 -16.89 1.65
CA MET A 1 16.40 -15.69 0.86
C MET A 1 17.16 -14.52 1.42
N SER A 2 17.70 -13.61 0.62
CA SER A 2 18.33 -12.41 1.16
C SER A 2 17.30 -11.59 1.92
N ASN A 3 17.63 -11.13 3.13
CA ASN A 3 16.79 -10.24 3.93
C ASN A 3 16.63 -8.85 3.31
N TYR A 4 17.27 -8.61 2.16
CA TYR A 4 17.29 -7.33 1.49
C TYR A 4 16.77 -7.46 0.07
N ILE A 5 16.05 -6.43 -0.37
CA ILE A 5 15.63 -6.24 -1.75
C ILE A 5 16.35 -5.01 -2.30
N GLU A 6 16.97 -5.19 -3.47
CA GLU A 6 17.56 -4.11 -4.24
C GLU A 6 16.59 -3.67 -5.33
N ILE A 7 16.34 -2.36 -5.40
CA ILE A 7 15.44 -1.78 -6.39
C ILE A 7 16.22 -0.76 -7.21
N LYS A 8 16.17 -0.95 -8.53
CA LYS A 8 16.81 -0.06 -9.50
C LYS A 8 15.81 0.98 -9.97
N TYR A 9 16.15 2.25 -9.80
CA TYR A 9 15.37 3.37 -10.30
C TYR A 9 16.13 4.15 -11.38
N PRO A 10 15.42 4.77 -12.33
CA PRO A 10 16.04 5.74 -13.24
C PRO A 10 16.81 6.81 -12.47
N LYS A 11 17.87 7.34 -13.08
CA LYS A 11 18.60 8.47 -12.52
C LYS A 11 17.66 9.65 -12.28
N ASP A 12 17.91 10.41 -11.21
CA ASP A 12 17.20 11.65 -10.87
C ASP A 12 15.68 11.49 -10.65
N SER A 13 15.21 10.25 -10.47
CA SER A 13 13.80 9.94 -10.18
C SER A 13 13.34 10.41 -8.80
N PHE A 14 14.27 10.63 -7.86
CA PHE A 14 13.97 11.09 -6.51
C PHE A 14 14.45 12.53 -6.31
N LYS A 15 13.58 13.34 -5.71
CA LYS A 15 13.98 14.62 -5.13
C LYS A 15 14.83 14.36 -3.88
N LYS A 16 15.73 15.29 -3.54
CA LYS A 16 16.64 15.16 -2.40
C LYS A 16 15.90 14.86 -1.08
N TYR A 17 14.85 15.62 -0.78
CA TYR A 17 14.08 15.43 0.45
C TYR A 17 13.40 14.06 0.53
N GLN A 18 13.01 13.46 -0.60
CA GLN A 18 12.39 12.14 -0.61
C GLN A 18 13.41 11.08 -0.15
N LYS A 19 14.65 11.16 -0.64
CA LYS A 19 15.75 10.31 -0.17
C LYS A 19 16.01 10.53 1.32
N ASP A 20 16.10 11.78 1.75
CA ASP A 20 16.38 12.13 3.15
C ASP A 20 15.32 11.58 4.11
N ILE A 21 14.02 11.68 3.76
CA ILE A 21 12.92 11.14 4.57
C ILE A 21 12.94 9.61 4.60
N LEU A 22 13.11 8.95 3.45
CA LEU A 22 13.11 7.50 3.32
C LEU A 22 14.33 6.84 4.02
N CYS A 23 15.43 7.57 4.19
CA CYS A 23 16.59 7.12 4.97
C CYS A 23 16.33 7.15 6.50
N GLN A 24 15.38 7.95 7.00
CA GLN A 24 15.25 8.26 8.43
C GLN A 24 14.35 7.27 9.22
N ASN A 25 13.74 6.28 8.57
CA ASN A 25 12.79 5.34 9.19
C ASN A 25 11.64 6.03 9.97
N ARG A 26 11.09 7.10 9.40
CA ARG A 26 10.06 7.93 10.05
C ARG A 26 8.65 7.73 9.52
N LEU A 27 8.49 6.89 8.50
CA LEU A 27 7.23 6.68 7.80
C LEU A 27 6.85 5.20 7.90
N GLU A 28 5.74 4.90 8.57
CA GLU A 28 5.27 3.51 8.69
C GLU A 28 4.76 2.93 7.38
N LEU A 29 4.44 3.78 6.39
CA LEU A 29 4.04 3.33 5.06
C LEU A 29 5.19 2.72 4.27
N PHE A 30 6.42 3.22 4.44
CA PHE A 30 7.52 2.91 3.53
C PHE A 30 8.66 2.21 4.23
N PHE A 31 9.28 1.25 3.53
CA PHE A 31 10.55 0.69 4.00
C PHE A 31 11.59 1.80 4.12
N LYS A 32 12.40 1.70 5.18
CA LYS A 32 13.65 2.46 5.26
C LYS A 32 14.54 2.02 4.10
N MET A 33 15.08 3.00 3.37
CA MET A 33 15.93 2.73 2.21
C MET A 33 17.29 3.38 2.36
N ALA A 34 18.34 2.66 1.98
CA ALA A 34 19.65 3.22 1.70
C ALA A 34 19.78 3.46 0.19
N PHE A 35 20.20 4.65 -0.22
CA PHE A 35 20.32 5.02 -1.63
C PHE A 35 21.78 5.09 -2.08
N ILE A 36 22.09 4.44 -3.20
CA ILE A 36 23.38 4.51 -3.89
C ILE A 36 23.12 5.12 -5.26
N SER A 37 23.66 6.30 -5.52
CA SER A 37 23.50 6.99 -6.82
C SER A 37 24.71 6.66 -7.70
N LEU A 38 24.46 6.03 -8.85
CA LEU A 38 25.47 5.74 -9.87
C LEU A 38 25.23 6.62 -11.11
N GLU A 39 26.12 6.50 -12.11
CA GLU A 39 26.09 7.36 -13.30
C GLU A 39 24.74 7.36 -14.04
N ASN A 40 24.08 6.20 -14.12
CA ASN A 40 22.88 5.99 -14.95
C ASN A 40 21.61 5.62 -14.17
N TYR A 41 21.72 5.35 -12.87
CA TYR A 41 20.58 4.90 -12.06
C TYR A 41 20.86 5.12 -10.57
N THR A 42 19.80 5.06 -9.77
CA THR A 42 19.89 5.02 -8.30
C THR A 42 19.43 3.63 -7.82
N PHE A 43 20.25 2.95 -7.03
CA PHE A 43 19.81 1.79 -6.27
C PHE A 43 19.22 2.24 -4.94
N ALA A 44 18.11 1.63 -4.55
CA ALA A 44 17.65 1.63 -3.17
C ALA A 44 17.74 0.22 -2.61
N ILE A 45 18.27 0.09 -1.40
CA ILE A 45 18.36 -1.17 -0.66
C ILE A 45 17.45 -1.04 0.55
N ALA A 46 16.53 -1.98 0.71
CA ALA A 46 15.61 -2.05 1.83
C ALA A 46 15.73 -3.42 2.51
N ASP A 47 15.74 -3.40 3.84
CA ASP A 47 15.59 -4.60 4.66
C ASP A 47 14.11 -5.00 4.69
N THR A 48 13.85 -6.21 4.25
CA THR A 48 12.51 -6.80 4.15
C THR A 48 12.45 -8.11 4.92
N GLU A 49 13.29 -8.29 5.94
CA GLU A 49 13.20 -9.42 6.84
C GLU A 49 11.78 -9.52 7.42
N ASN A 50 11.20 -10.72 7.38
CA ASN A 50 9.82 -11.01 7.79
C ASN A 50 8.72 -10.36 6.92
N PHE A 51 9.04 -9.83 5.74
CA PHE A 51 8.04 -9.33 4.80
C PHE A 51 7.95 -10.22 3.57
N VAL A 52 6.72 -10.44 3.10
CA VAL A 52 6.43 -11.12 1.83
C VAL A 52 5.59 -10.21 0.94
N SER A 53 5.65 -10.41 -0.38
CA SER A 53 4.78 -9.68 -1.31
C SER A 53 3.31 -9.89 -0.94
N ILE A 54 2.49 -8.84 -0.96
CA ILE A 54 1.05 -9.01 -0.70
C ILE A 54 0.39 -9.93 -1.73
N LEU A 55 0.92 -9.98 -2.96
CA LEU A 55 0.43 -10.82 -4.04
C LEU A 55 0.75 -12.31 -3.84
N SER A 56 1.70 -12.66 -2.97
CA SER A 56 1.98 -14.05 -2.61
C SER A 56 1.22 -14.52 -1.36
N VAL A 57 0.45 -13.63 -0.71
CA VAL A 57 -0.34 -14.02 0.46
C VAL A 57 -1.61 -14.73 -0.01
N GLU A 58 -1.68 -16.02 0.26
CA GLU A 58 -2.82 -16.87 -0.11
C GLU A 58 -3.95 -16.82 0.94
N ASN A 59 -5.14 -17.25 0.53
CA ASN A 59 -6.30 -17.44 1.40
C ASN A 59 -6.75 -16.19 2.18
N ILE A 60 -6.57 -15.01 1.59
CA ILE A 60 -6.95 -13.74 2.20
C ILE A 60 -8.48 -13.67 2.37
N ASN A 61 -8.92 -13.41 3.61
CA ASN A 61 -10.31 -13.06 3.90
C ASN A 61 -10.63 -11.67 3.32
N PRO A 62 -11.76 -11.47 2.59
CA PRO A 62 -12.14 -10.16 2.04
C PRO A 62 -12.18 -9.02 3.06
N TYR A 63 -12.67 -9.26 4.27
CA TYR A 63 -12.69 -8.24 5.32
C TYR A 63 -11.28 -7.86 5.77
N TYR A 64 -10.38 -8.84 5.82
CA TYR A 64 -8.98 -8.59 6.14
C TYR A 64 -8.25 -7.86 5.01
N LEU A 65 -8.57 -8.15 3.74
CA LEU A 65 -8.14 -7.33 2.59
C LEU A 65 -8.55 -5.87 2.77
N LEU A 66 -9.82 -5.61 3.11
CA LEU A 66 -10.28 -4.24 3.34
C LEU A 66 -9.56 -3.56 4.51
N LYS A 67 -9.21 -4.32 5.57
CA LYS A 67 -8.40 -3.81 6.67
C LYS A 67 -6.99 -3.40 6.21
N ILE A 68 -6.35 -4.21 5.38
CA ILE A 68 -5.04 -3.88 4.78
C ILE A 68 -5.14 -2.58 3.98
N VAL A 69 -6.15 -2.44 3.13
CA VAL A 69 -6.32 -1.23 2.31
C VAL A 69 -6.61 -0.01 3.18
N ALA A 70 -7.40 -0.16 4.26
CA ALA A 70 -7.63 0.91 5.22
C ALA A 70 -6.33 1.36 5.92
N GLU A 71 -5.49 0.40 6.33
CA GLU A 71 -4.18 0.68 6.95
C GLU A 71 -3.24 1.41 5.99
N ILE A 72 -3.18 1.00 4.71
CA ILE A 72 -2.41 1.72 3.68
C ILE A 72 -2.88 3.17 3.60
N ILE A 73 -4.19 3.41 3.49
CA ILE A 73 -4.74 4.76 3.38
C ILE A 73 -4.44 5.60 4.64
N GLU A 74 -4.55 5.02 5.83
CA GLU A 74 -4.21 5.69 7.09
C GLU A 74 -2.75 6.13 7.10
N LYS A 75 -1.84 5.21 6.75
CA LYS A 75 -0.39 5.46 6.66
C LYS A 75 -0.04 6.45 5.55
N MET A 76 -0.80 6.50 4.45
CA MET A 76 -0.65 7.54 3.42
C MET A 76 -0.96 8.93 3.98
N ILE A 77 -2.08 9.07 4.70
CA ILE A 77 -2.49 10.34 5.32
C ILE A 77 -1.45 10.76 6.38
N GLU A 78 -0.90 9.80 7.13
CA GLU A 78 0.18 10.08 8.07
C GLU A 78 1.47 10.53 7.37
N ALA A 79 1.86 9.88 6.27
CA ALA A 79 3.04 10.25 5.50
C ALA A 79 2.93 11.67 4.91
N GLU A 80 1.73 12.07 4.48
CA GLU A 80 1.45 13.43 4.02
C GLU A 80 1.70 14.46 5.12
N ASN A 81 1.26 14.17 6.36
CA ASN A 81 1.53 15.02 7.53
C ASN A 81 3.03 15.09 7.89
N ARG A 82 3.85 14.19 7.35
CA ARG A 82 5.32 14.12 7.55
C ARG A 82 6.11 14.52 6.29
N TYR A 83 5.52 15.34 5.43
CA TYR A 83 6.14 15.95 4.23
C TYR A 83 6.40 15.00 3.05
N LEU A 84 5.71 13.85 2.99
CA LEU A 84 5.70 12.99 1.81
C LEU A 84 4.29 12.95 1.20
N TYR A 85 4.06 13.82 0.23
CA TYR A 85 2.71 14.12 -0.25
C TYR A 85 2.06 12.97 -1.00
N ILE A 86 0.77 12.74 -0.70
CA ILE A 86 -0.07 11.84 -1.49
C ILE A 86 -0.20 12.46 -2.89
N GLY A 87 0.30 11.77 -3.91
CA GLY A 87 0.44 12.36 -5.23
C GLY A 87 1.82 12.15 -5.83
N GLU A 88 2.84 11.97 -4.98
CA GLU A 88 4.26 11.91 -5.38
C GLU A 88 4.83 10.49 -5.46
N TYR A 89 4.01 9.46 -5.22
CA TYR A 89 4.43 8.07 -5.27
C TYR A 89 3.31 7.17 -5.78
N LYS A 90 3.69 6.07 -6.44
CA LYS A 90 2.74 5.11 -7.02
C LYS A 90 2.15 4.20 -5.93
N ILE A 91 0.84 4.00 -5.98
CA ILE A 91 0.13 2.96 -5.24
C ILE A 91 -0.09 1.77 -6.17
N ASP A 92 0.49 0.62 -5.83
CA ASP A 92 0.40 -0.59 -6.65
C ASP A 92 0.70 -1.84 -5.81
N ALA A 93 -0.04 -2.92 -6.04
CA ALA A 93 0.11 -4.17 -5.28
C ALA A 93 1.50 -4.80 -5.43
N ARG A 94 2.20 -4.53 -6.53
CA ARG A 94 3.57 -5.03 -6.77
C ARG A 94 4.60 -4.46 -5.80
N TYR A 95 4.32 -3.30 -5.20
CA TYR A 95 5.23 -2.63 -4.27
C TYR A 95 4.80 -2.78 -2.81
N ILE A 96 3.68 -3.46 -2.53
CA ILE A 96 3.15 -3.67 -1.19
C ILE A 96 3.67 -5.00 -0.65
N MET A 97 4.19 -4.96 0.58
CA MET A 97 4.59 -6.13 1.34
C MET A 97 3.79 -6.24 2.64
N CYS A 98 3.63 -7.47 3.10
CA CYS A 98 2.91 -7.82 4.32
C CYS A 98 3.86 -8.54 5.27
N SER A 99 3.87 -8.09 6.53
CA SER A 99 4.64 -8.70 7.60
C SER A 99 4.09 -10.09 7.93
N THR A 100 4.97 -11.06 8.05
CA THR A 100 4.63 -12.43 8.45
C THR A 100 4.39 -12.53 9.96
N ILE A 101 4.90 -11.57 10.75
CA ILE A 101 4.83 -11.54 12.22
C ILE A 101 3.50 -10.93 12.69
N ASP A 102 3.29 -9.65 12.37
CA ASP A 102 2.22 -8.84 12.96
C ASP A 102 1.16 -8.40 11.94
N LYS A 103 1.29 -8.87 10.69
CA LYS A 103 0.32 -8.60 9.61
C LYS A 103 0.23 -7.13 9.19
N SER A 104 1.16 -6.29 9.64
CA SER A 104 1.32 -4.92 9.16
C SER A 104 1.73 -4.86 7.69
N VAL A 105 1.44 -3.74 7.04
CA VAL A 105 1.82 -3.54 5.63
C VAL A 105 2.76 -2.36 5.43
N MET A 106 3.71 -2.55 4.52
CA MET A 106 4.70 -1.55 4.12
C MET A 106 4.87 -1.57 2.60
N MET A 107 5.40 -0.49 2.05
CA MET A 107 5.55 -0.29 0.62
C MET A 107 6.96 0.13 0.24
N PHE A 108 7.37 -0.26 -0.96
CA PHE A 108 8.48 0.42 -1.62
C PHE A 108 8.00 1.74 -2.21
N TYR A 109 8.77 2.81 -1.98
CA TYR A 109 8.51 4.10 -2.56
C TYR A 109 8.88 4.11 -4.04
N VAL A 110 7.90 4.36 -4.89
CA VAL A 110 8.11 4.49 -6.34
C VAL A 110 7.70 5.89 -6.77
N PRO A 111 8.64 6.77 -7.16
CA PRO A 111 8.31 8.13 -7.58
C PRO A 111 7.28 8.12 -8.71
N TYR A 112 6.22 8.90 -8.56
CA TYR A 112 5.14 9.02 -9.54
C TYR A 112 4.43 10.36 -9.36
N VAL A 113 3.79 10.87 -10.40
CA VAL A 113 3.01 12.11 -10.29
C VAL A 113 1.59 11.82 -10.77
N TYR A 114 0.66 11.80 -9.81
CA TYR A 114 -0.76 11.70 -10.11
C TYR A 114 -1.30 13.02 -10.65
N ARG A 115 -2.20 12.93 -11.63
CA ARG A 115 -2.86 14.10 -12.24
C ARG A 115 -4.10 14.52 -11.47
N SER A 116 -4.67 13.62 -10.67
CA SER A 116 -5.88 13.91 -9.89
C SER A 116 -6.04 12.95 -8.71
N LYS A 117 -6.88 13.33 -7.74
CA LYS A 117 -7.31 12.44 -6.64
C LYS A 117 -8.02 11.18 -7.14
N LYS A 118 -8.71 11.27 -8.28
CA LYS A 118 -9.38 10.12 -8.89
C LYS A 118 -8.38 9.02 -9.28
N GLU A 119 -7.23 9.38 -9.84
CA GLU A 119 -6.22 8.39 -10.22
C GLU A 119 -5.65 7.63 -9.01
N ILE A 120 -5.46 8.31 -7.88
CA ILE A 120 -5.06 7.69 -6.60
C ILE A 120 -6.09 6.65 -6.17
N VAL A 121 -7.37 7.01 -6.24
CA VAL A 121 -8.48 6.14 -5.86
C VAL A 121 -8.63 4.97 -6.83
N ASP A 122 -8.44 5.18 -8.13
CA ASP A 122 -8.46 4.12 -9.13
C ASP A 122 -7.31 3.12 -8.91
N ASP A 123 -6.14 3.57 -8.46
CA ASP A 123 -5.06 2.66 -8.05
C ASP A 123 -5.38 1.88 -6.77
N ILE A 124 -6.06 2.50 -5.79
CA ILE A 124 -6.57 1.78 -4.61
C ILE A 124 -7.56 0.68 -5.03
N LYS A 125 -8.46 0.97 -5.99
CA LYS A 125 -9.36 -0.05 -6.56
C LYS A 125 -8.56 -1.18 -7.22
N ARG A 126 -7.52 -0.85 -8.00
CA ARG A 126 -6.64 -1.87 -8.61
C ARG A 126 -5.95 -2.73 -7.57
N VAL A 127 -5.43 -2.14 -6.48
CA VAL A 127 -4.85 -2.90 -5.36
C VAL A 127 -5.86 -3.88 -4.78
N ILE A 128 -7.11 -3.46 -4.55
CA ILE A 128 -8.17 -4.36 -4.08
C ILE A 128 -8.36 -5.52 -5.06
N LEU A 129 -8.48 -5.22 -6.34
CA LEU A 129 -8.74 -6.22 -7.39
C LEU A 129 -7.58 -7.20 -7.57
N ASP A 130 -6.34 -6.73 -7.48
CA ASP A 130 -5.14 -7.57 -7.61
C ASP A 130 -5.02 -8.52 -6.41
N ILE A 131 -5.21 -8.03 -5.18
CA ILE A 131 -5.20 -8.87 -3.98
C ILE A 131 -6.41 -9.82 -3.95
N ALA A 132 -7.57 -9.39 -4.48
CA ALA A 132 -8.79 -10.19 -4.53
C ALA A 132 -8.64 -11.48 -5.35
N ARG A 133 -7.66 -11.57 -6.25
CA ARG A 133 -7.35 -12.81 -6.98
C ARG A 133 -6.98 -13.97 -6.03
N ASN A 134 -6.43 -13.65 -4.86
CA ASN A 134 -6.02 -14.60 -3.83
C ASN A 134 -7.15 -14.92 -2.82
N VAL A 135 -8.35 -14.36 -3.01
CA VAL A 135 -9.51 -14.62 -2.13
C VAL A 135 -10.09 -16.00 -2.47
N PRO A 136 -10.24 -16.90 -1.46
CA PRO A 136 -10.84 -18.21 -1.63
C PRO A 136 -12.24 -18.15 -2.25
N VAL A 137 -12.56 -19.13 -3.09
CA VAL A 137 -13.87 -19.23 -3.78
C VAL A 137 -15.05 -19.13 -2.79
N LYS A 138 -14.93 -19.75 -1.62
CA LYS A 138 -15.96 -19.72 -0.56
C LYS A 138 -16.36 -18.31 -0.10
N TYR A 139 -15.50 -17.31 -0.30
CA TYR A 139 -15.76 -15.92 0.08
C TYR A 139 -16.18 -15.03 -1.09
N ARG A 140 -16.09 -15.50 -2.33
CA ARG A 140 -16.43 -14.70 -3.53
C ARG A 140 -17.91 -14.35 -3.60
N THR A 141 -18.78 -15.19 -3.03
CA THR A 141 -20.24 -14.99 -2.98
C THR A 141 -20.70 -14.01 -1.90
N SER A 142 -19.81 -13.59 -0.99
CA SER A 142 -20.17 -12.71 0.14
C SER A 142 -20.62 -11.29 -0.25
N GLY A 143 -20.32 -10.88 -1.50
CA GLY A 143 -20.59 -9.54 -2.03
C GLY A 143 -19.82 -8.42 -1.32
N VAL A 144 -18.91 -8.74 -0.38
CA VAL A 144 -18.17 -7.76 0.43
C VAL A 144 -17.32 -6.85 -0.44
N LEU A 145 -16.57 -7.44 -1.38
CA LEU A 145 -15.70 -6.69 -2.29
C LEU A 145 -16.49 -5.80 -3.25
N ASN A 146 -17.62 -6.28 -3.78
CA ASN A 146 -18.50 -5.47 -4.63
C ASN A 146 -19.00 -4.25 -3.86
N ARG A 147 -19.55 -4.44 -2.65
CA ARG A 147 -19.98 -3.33 -1.79
C ARG A 147 -18.85 -2.34 -1.47
N ALA A 148 -17.62 -2.82 -1.33
CA ALA A 148 -16.47 -1.97 -1.08
C ALA A 148 -16.10 -1.13 -2.32
N LEU A 149 -16.10 -1.74 -3.51
CA LEU A 149 -15.86 -1.05 -4.78
C LEU A 149 -16.96 -0.02 -5.07
N ASP A 150 -18.23 -0.39 -4.89
CA ASP A 150 -19.38 0.53 -5.02
C ASP A 150 -19.24 1.73 -4.07
N PHE A 151 -18.81 1.48 -2.83
CA PHE A 151 -18.60 2.56 -1.86
C PHE A 151 -17.47 3.50 -2.28
N ILE A 152 -16.39 3.00 -2.88
CA ILE A 152 -15.33 3.86 -3.39
C ILE A 152 -15.89 4.83 -4.44
N GLU A 153 -16.73 4.36 -5.37
CA GLU A 153 -17.35 5.24 -6.37
C GLU A 153 -18.23 6.33 -5.73
N LEU A 154 -18.96 5.98 -4.67
CA LEU A 154 -19.83 6.91 -3.95
C LEU A 154 -19.09 7.85 -2.98
N SER A 155 -17.82 7.58 -2.69
CA SER A 155 -17.04 8.32 -1.68
C SER A 155 -16.60 9.72 -2.12
N GLY A 156 -16.79 10.09 -3.39
CA GLY A 156 -16.29 11.36 -3.92
C GLY A 156 -14.77 11.46 -3.93
N ASN A 157 -14.06 10.33 -3.93
CA ASN A 157 -12.61 10.21 -3.82
C ASN A 157 -12.02 10.61 -2.46
N ASP A 158 -12.82 10.60 -1.38
CA ASP A 158 -12.34 10.88 -0.03
C ASP A 158 -11.67 9.66 0.61
N LEU A 159 -10.34 9.70 0.70
CA LEU A 159 -9.52 8.65 1.28
C LEU A 159 -9.86 8.37 2.76
N ARG A 160 -10.14 9.40 3.57
CA ARG A 160 -10.50 9.22 4.98
C ARG A 160 -11.82 8.49 5.09
N LEU A 161 -12.81 8.87 4.27
CA LEU A 161 -14.11 8.22 4.23
C LEU A 161 -14.00 6.74 3.83
N ILE A 162 -13.20 6.44 2.80
CA ILE A 162 -12.92 5.06 2.34
C ILE A 162 -12.30 4.24 3.48
N SER A 163 -11.23 4.72 4.10
CA SER A 163 -10.56 4.01 5.20
C SER A 163 -11.50 3.75 6.38
N CYS A 164 -12.26 4.76 6.82
CA CYS A 164 -13.24 4.61 7.90
C CYS A 164 -14.29 3.54 7.57
N LYS A 165 -14.81 3.50 6.34
CA LYS A 165 -15.79 2.49 5.93
C LYS A 165 -15.19 1.09 5.95
N PHE A 166 -13.99 0.92 5.42
CA PHE A 166 -13.33 -0.39 5.33
C PHE A 166 -13.00 -0.95 6.71
N ASN A 167 -12.50 -0.11 7.62
CA ASN A 167 -12.33 -0.49 9.03
C ASN A 167 -13.65 -0.94 9.65
N ARG A 168 -14.74 -0.18 9.46
CA ARG A 168 -16.07 -0.57 9.98
C ARG A 168 -16.55 -1.91 9.43
N MET A 169 -16.32 -2.18 8.14
CA MET A 169 -16.66 -3.47 7.53
C MET A 169 -15.89 -4.62 8.18
N TYR A 170 -14.59 -4.45 8.44
CA TYR A 170 -13.76 -5.44 9.13
C TYR A 170 -14.18 -5.68 10.59
N PHE A 171 -14.38 -4.62 11.38
CA PHE A 171 -14.75 -4.76 12.79
C PHE A 171 -16.16 -5.33 12.99
N ASN A 172 -17.09 -5.04 12.09
CA ASN A 172 -18.44 -5.61 12.15
C ASN A 172 -18.44 -7.12 11.89
N GLU A 173 -17.52 -7.64 11.07
CA GLU A 173 -17.36 -9.07 10.88
C GLU A 173 -16.84 -9.75 12.14
N LYS A 174 -15.84 -9.15 12.82
CA LYS A 174 -15.30 -9.68 14.09
C LYS A 174 -16.35 -9.81 15.19
N LYS A 175 -17.45 -9.05 15.14
CA LYS A 175 -18.56 -9.15 16.10
C LYS A 175 -19.55 -10.28 15.79
N ARG A 176 -19.48 -10.88 14.60
CA ARG A 176 -20.39 -11.93 14.12
C ARG A 176 -19.81 -13.35 14.28
N VAL A 177 -18.52 -13.44 14.61
CA VAL A 177 -17.78 -14.67 14.90
C VAL A 177 -17.62 -14.78 16.40
#